data_AF-A0A3E1NMV6-F1
#
_entry.id   AF-A0A3E1NMV6-F1
#
_cell.length_a   1.000
_cell.length_b   1.000
_cell.length_c   1.000
_cell.angle_alpha   90.00
_cell.angle_beta   90.00
_cell.angle_gamma   90.00
#
_symmetry.space_group_name_H-M   'P 1'
#
loop_
_entity.id
_entity.type
_entity.pdbx_description
1 polymer ?
#
loop_
_entity_poly.entity_id
_entity_poly.type
_entity_poly.pdbx_seq_one_letter_code
_entity_poly.pdbx_strand_id
1 'polypeptide(L)'
;MQSQLLALAIATFVIDILKWKCYTTYDTQGRVIELGENRGDTAWSTVSVGNAYKEDTSYDGNGNILRYTRYGSGVGGKQLQMDSLRYVYMRDGQGYLSSNKLTQMLDSIEGDPYTEDVSSQGVNNHIYDNIGNLIGNVRDSVVNI
;
A
#
# COMPACT_ATOMS: atom_id res chain seq x y z
N MET A 1 25.23 -31.07 44.25
CA MET A 1 23.88 -31.01 43.66
C MET A 1 23.57 -29.55 43.34
N GLN A 2 24.27 -28.97 42.35
CA GLN A 2 24.20 -27.53 42.05
C GLN A 2 24.58 -27.24 40.59
N SER A 3 24.22 -28.15 39.66
CA SER A 3 24.55 -28.01 38.23
C SER A 3 23.35 -28.14 37.29
N GLN A 4 22.12 -28.13 37.82
CA GLN A 4 20.90 -28.27 37.01
C GLN A 4 20.06 -26.99 36.95
N LEU A 5 20.51 -25.88 37.55
CA LEU A 5 19.75 -24.62 37.64
C LEU A 5 20.21 -23.50 36.69
N LEU A 6 21.26 -23.71 35.87
CA LEU A 6 21.70 -22.73 34.86
C LEU A 6 21.29 -23.08 33.42
N ALA A 7 20.72 -24.27 33.20
CA ALA A 7 20.28 -24.70 31.86
C ALA A 7 18.84 -24.25 31.53
N LEU A 8 18.05 -23.83 32.53
CA LEU A 8 16.65 -23.44 32.36
C LEU A 8 16.42 -21.92 32.19
N ALA A 9 17.48 -21.11 32.21
CA ALA A 9 17.40 -19.67 31.96
C ALA A 9 17.83 -19.27 30.54
N ILE A 10 18.51 -20.16 29.81
CA ILE A 10 18.98 -19.90 28.43
C ILE A 10 17.97 -20.41 27.38
N ALA A 11 17.07 -21.33 27.76
CA ALA A 11 16.07 -21.90 26.86
C ALA A 11 14.81 -21.04 26.68
N THR A 12 14.65 -19.94 27.43
CA THR A 12 13.49 -19.03 27.32
C THR A 12 13.85 -17.66 26.77
N PHE A 13 15.10 -17.42 26.36
CA PHE A 13 15.53 -16.12 25.81
C PHE A 13 15.92 -16.17 24.33
N VAL A 14 15.72 -17.30 23.66
CA VAL A 14 15.97 -17.43 22.23
C VAL A 14 14.72 -18.00 21.58
N ILE A 15 14.19 -17.25 20.60
CA ILE A 15 12.97 -17.49 19.82
C ILE A 15 11.73 -16.80 20.41
N ASP A 16 11.76 -15.47 20.37
CA ASP A 16 10.57 -14.74 19.93
C ASP A 16 10.96 -13.58 19.01
N ILE A 17 11.83 -13.90 18.04
CA ILE A 17 11.89 -13.08 16.82
C ILE A 17 10.63 -13.45 16.07
N LEU A 18 9.57 -12.65 16.23
CA LEU A 18 8.38 -12.74 15.40
C LEU A 18 8.83 -12.84 13.93
N LYS A 19 8.65 -14.01 13.31
CA LYS A 19 8.96 -14.22 11.90
C LYS A 19 7.82 -13.64 11.07
N TRP A 20 7.76 -12.32 10.94
CA TRP A 20 6.95 -11.66 9.92
C TRP A 20 7.58 -11.98 8.56
N LYS A 21 7.01 -12.95 7.84
CA LYS A 21 7.47 -13.31 6.49
C LYS A 21 6.73 -12.44 5.48
N CYS A 22 7.32 -11.30 5.14
CA CYS A 22 6.83 -10.47 4.03
C CYS A 22 7.17 -11.12 2.68
N TYR A 23 6.37 -10.81 1.66
CA TYR A 23 6.66 -11.15 0.27
C TYR A 23 6.33 -9.98 -0.63
N THR A 24 7.01 -9.94 -1.78
CA THR A 24 6.78 -8.95 -2.83
C THR A 24 6.69 -9.70 -4.15
N THR A 25 5.67 -9.42 -4.94
CA THR A 25 5.55 -9.95 -6.29
C THR A 25 5.68 -8.82 -7.31
N TYR A 26 6.12 -9.18 -8.50
CA TYR A 26 6.40 -8.24 -9.57
C TYR A 26 5.68 -8.64 -10.85
N ASP A 27 5.37 -7.66 -11.69
CA ASP A 27 5.00 -7.93 -13.08
C ASP A 27 6.23 -8.27 -13.96
N THR A 28 5.99 -8.49 -15.25
CA THR A 28 7.04 -8.82 -16.23
C THR A 28 8.04 -7.70 -16.48
N GLN A 29 7.74 -6.47 -16.05
CA GLN A 29 8.62 -5.30 -16.12
C GLN A 29 9.37 -5.06 -14.80
N GLY A 30 9.19 -5.93 -13.79
CA GLY A 30 9.86 -5.82 -12.50
C GLY A 30 9.24 -4.78 -11.56
N ARG A 31 7.98 -4.37 -11.80
CA ARG A 31 7.24 -3.42 -10.94
C ARG A 31 6.41 -4.18 -9.91
N VAL A 32 6.28 -3.64 -8.69
CA VAL A 32 5.58 -4.32 -7.59
C VAL A 32 4.08 -4.39 -7.85
N ILE A 33 3.50 -5.58 -7.88
CA ILE A 33 2.04 -5.76 -8.02
C ILE A 33 1.37 -6.18 -6.73
N GLU A 34 2.13 -6.76 -5.79
CA GLU A 34 1.62 -7.16 -4.49
C GLU A 34 2.73 -7.11 -3.44
N LEU A 35 2.40 -6.56 -2.27
CA LEU A 35 3.16 -6.68 -1.03
C LEU A 35 2.23 -7.34 0.00
N GLY A 36 2.74 -8.28 0.79
CA GLY A 36 1.93 -8.88 1.84
C GLY A 36 2.74 -9.64 2.87
N GLU A 37 2.03 -10.23 3.82
CA GLU A 37 2.61 -11.01 4.91
C GLU A 37 2.00 -12.41 5.00
N ASN A 38 2.85 -13.39 5.32
CA ASN A 38 2.40 -14.71 5.69
C ASN A 38 2.22 -14.75 7.21
N ARG A 39 0.97 -14.91 7.66
CA ARG A 39 0.63 -15.01 9.08
C ARG A 39 0.38 -16.46 9.48
N GLY A 40 0.95 -16.85 10.61
CA GLY A 40 0.57 -18.09 11.31
C GLY A 40 1.38 -19.34 10.96
N ASP A 41 2.50 -19.21 10.24
CA ASP A 41 3.25 -20.38 9.81
C ASP A 41 4.76 -20.28 10.11
N THR A 42 5.27 -21.25 10.88
CA THR A 42 6.71 -21.34 11.17
C THR A 42 7.49 -21.73 9.91
N ALA A 43 6.82 -22.33 8.92
CA ALA A 43 7.30 -22.61 7.56
C ALA A 43 6.73 -21.60 6.53
N TRP A 44 7.39 -21.39 5.39
CA TRP A 44 6.88 -20.49 4.35
C TRP A 44 5.81 -21.27 3.56
N SER A 45 4.56 -20.83 3.58
CA SER A 45 3.43 -21.49 2.92
C SER A 45 2.54 -20.47 2.24
N THR A 46 2.26 -20.66 0.96
CA THR A 46 1.31 -19.82 0.20
C THR A 46 -0.14 -19.98 0.66
N VAL A 47 -0.41 -20.98 1.52
CA VAL A 47 -1.75 -21.27 2.06
C VAL A 47 -2.09 -20.34 3.24
N SER A 48 -1.09 -19.63 3.80
CA SER A 48 -1.20 -18.85 5.03
C SER A 48 -1.03 -17.33 4.79
N VAL A 49 -1.29 -16.86 3.57
CA VAL A 49 -1.24 -15.43 3.23
C VAL A 49 -2.44 -14.73 3.84
N GLY A 50 -2.18 -13.77 4.74
CA GLY A 50 -3.21 -12.91 5.30
C GLY A 50 -3.44 -11.69 4.42
N ASN A 51 -4.68 -11.19 4.40
CA ASN A 51 -4.99 -9.90 3.76
C ASN A 51 -4.62 -8.70 4.63
N ALA A 52 -4.42 -8.88 5.94
CA ALA A 52 -4.01 -7.78 6.81
C ALA A 52 -2.67 -7.21 6.32
N TYR A 53 -2.57 -5.88 6.24
CA TYR A 53 -1.39 -5.16 5.75
C TYR A 53 -0.96 -5.50 4.32
N LYS A 54 -1.81 -6.20 3.57
CA LYS A 54 -1.58 -6.45 2.14
C LYS A 54 -1.71 -5.14 1.36
N GLU A 55 -0.95 -5.04 0.28
CA GLU A 55 -1.10 -3.97 -0.70
C GLU A 55 -1.10 -4.56 -2.12
N ASP A 56 -2.04 -4.10 -2.94
CA ASP A 56 -2.20 -4.54 -4.34
C ASP A 56 -2.05 -3.33 -5.27
N THR A 57 -1.17 -3.43 -6.27
CA THR A 57 -0.90 -2.35 -7.22
C THR A 57 -1.07 -2.83 -8.66
N SER A 58 -1.57 -1.94 -9.53
CA SER A 58 -1.62 -2.19 -10.98
C SER A 58 -1.11 -0.98 -11.74
N TYR A 59 -0.59 -1.21 -12.94
CA TYR A 59 0.00 -0.17 -13.78
C TYR A 59 -0.54 -0.21 -15.20
N ASP A 60 -0.45 0.92 -15.90
CA ASP A 60 -0.57 0.95 -17.35
C ASP A 60 0.76 0.56 -18.05
N GLY A 61 0.73 0.57 -19.39
CA GLY A 61 1.91 0.25 -20.20
C GLY A 61 3.07 1.25 -20.06
N ASN A 62 2.80 2.48 -19.59
CA ASN A 62 3.79 3.55 -19.40
C ASN A 62 4.39 3.56 -17.98
N GLY A 63 3.89 2.74 -17.06
CA GLY A 63 4.35 2.74 -15.66
C GLY A 63 3.55 3.60 -14.70
N ASN A 64 2.45 4.19 -15.16
CA ASN A 64 1.55 4.92 -14.26
C ASN A 64 0.76 3.92 -13.41
N ILE A 65 0.63 4.17 -12.10
CA ILE A 65 -0.22 3.36 -11.21
C ILE A 65 -1.67 3.58 -11.61
N LEU A 66 -2.44 2.54 -11.89
CA LEU A 66 -3.88 2.64 -12.18
C LEU A 66 -4.73 2.46 -10.92
N ARG A 67 -4.34 1.51 -10.08
CA ARG A 67 -5.05 1.17 -8.84
C ARG A 67 -4.05 0.83 -7.76
N TYR A 68 -4.43 1.17 -6.53
CA TYR A 68 -3.71 0.80 -5.33
C TYR A 68 -4.72 0.48 -4.22
N THR A 69 -4.73 -0.76 -3.76
CA THR A 69 -5.58 -1.19 -2.64
C THR A 69 -4.70 -1.44 -1.44
N ARG A 70 -5.03 -0.83 -0.31
CA ARG A 70 -4.33 -1.05 0.96
C ARG A 70 -5.27 -1.69 1.95
N TYR A 71 -4.78 -2.70 2.64
CA TYR A 71 -5.51 -3.35 3.72
C TYR A 71 -4.89 -2.95 5.05
N GLY A 72 -5.73 -2.58 6.01
CA GLY A 72 -5.31 -2.36 7.39
C GLY A 72 -5.22 -3.67 8.17
N SER A 73 -5.27 -3.56 9.50
CA SER A 73 -5.13 -4.72 10.39
C SER A 73 -6.41 -5.54 10.55
N GLY A 74 -7.58 -4.91 10.37
CA GLY A 74 -8.88 -5.48 10.75
C GLY A 74 -9.10 -5.63 12.27
N VAL A 75 -8.15 -5.18 13.09
CA VAL A 75 -8.20 -5.29 14.56
C VAL A 75 -9.05 -4.18 15.15
N GLY A 76 -9.69 -4.44 16.29
CA GLY A 76 -10.46 -3.42 17.02
C GLY A 76 -11.75 -2.99 16.30
N GLY A 77 -12.31 -3.87 15.46
CA GLY A 77 -13.52 -3.58 14.69
C GLY A 77 -13.30 -2.68 13.48
N LYS A 78 -12.04 -2.38 13.12
CA LYS A 78 -11.72 -1.64 11.91
C LYS A 78 -11.99 -2.47 10.66
N GLN A 79 -12.41 -1.79 9.58
CA GLN A 79 -12.57 -2.43 8.29
C GLN A 79 -11.21 -2.94 7.79
N LEU A 80 -11.20 -4.11 7.13
CA LEU A 80 -9.96 -4.67 6.61
C LEU A 80 -9.42 -3.88 5.43
N GLN A 81 -10.27 -3.53 4.45
CA GLN A 81 -9.88 -2.61 3.39
C GLN A 81 -9.80 -1.20 3.94
N MET A 82 -8.60 -0.62 3.88
CA MET A 82 -8.32 0.76 4.31
C MET A 82 -8.59 1.72 3.16
N ASP A 83 -7.99 1.47 1.99
CA ASP A 83 -8.21 2.27 0.79
C ASP A 83 -8.39 1.39 -0.44
N SER A 84 -9.14 1.90 -1.41
CA SER A 84 -9.24 1.35 -2.76
C SER A 84 -9.14 2.50 -3.76
N LEU A 85 -7.88 2.88 -4.01
CA LEU A 85 -7.51 4.06 -4.77
C LEU A 85 -7.48 3.78 -6.26
N ARG A 86 -8.10 4.68 -7.03
CA ARG A 86 -7.99 4.78 -8.49
C ARG A 86 -7.30 6.08 -8.86
N TYR A 87 -6.22 5.99 -9.61
CA TYR A 87 -5.45 7.12 -10.09
C TYR A 87 -5.93 7.50 -11.49
N VAL A 88 -6.29 8.76 -11.66
CA VAL A 88 -6.85 9.27 -12.92
C VAL A 88 -5.89 10.25 -13.55
N TYR A 89 -5.36 9.89 -14.71
CA TYR A 89 -4.41 10.71 -15.47
C TYR A 89 -5.11 11.55 -16.54
N MET A 90 -4.40 12.56 -17.01
CA MET A 90 -4.89 13.45 -18.05
C MET A 90 -5.11 12.69 -19.38
N ARG A 91 -6.29 12.88 -19.96
CA ARG A 91 -6.70 12.27 -21.24
C ARG A 91 -7.07 13.34 -22.25
N ASP A 92 -6.92 13.02 -23.53
CA ASP A 92 -7.42 13.85 -24.62
C ASP A 92 -8.93 13.68 -24.82
N GLY A 93 -9.50 14.41 -25.79
CA GLY A 93 -10.93 14.37 -26.10
C GLY A 93 -11.40 13.02 -26.66
N GLN A 94 -10.48 12.13 -27.03
CA GLN A 94 -10.74 10.78 -27.52
C GLN A 94 -10.56 9.73 -26.42
N GLY A 95 -10.14 10.13 -25.21
CA GLY A 95 -9.94 9.26 -24.05
C GLY A 95 -8.56 8.60 -23.99
N TYR A 96 -7.65 8.92 -24.90
CA TYR A 96 -6.28 8.43 -24.84
C TYR A 96 -5.48 9.20 -23.79
N LEU A 97 -4.49 8.53 -23.20
CA LEU A 97 -3.57 9.17 -22.26
C LEU A 97 -2.81 10.28 -22.98
N SER A 98 -2.98 11.53 -22.55
CA SER A 98 -2.31 12.67 -23.16
C SER A 98 -1.00 13.02 -22.45
N SER A 99 -0.90 12.70 -21.15
CA SER A 99 0.33 12.84 -20.37
C SER A 99 0.29 11.95 -19.12
N ASN A 100 1.47 11.70 -18.52
CA ASN A 100 1.59 11.00 -17.23
C ASN A 100 1.25 11.89 -16.02
N LYS A 101 0.54 13.01 -16.22
CA LYS A 101 0.13 13.92 -15.15
C LYS A 101 -1.13 13.39 -14.46
N LEU A 102 -1.06 13.19 -13.14
CA LEU A 102 -2.17 12.75 -12.31
C LEU A 102 -3.14 13.92 -12.13
N THR A 103 -4.43 13.70 -12.35
CA THR A 103 -5.46 14.75 -12.20
C THR A 103 -6.19 14.61 -10.87
N GLN A 104 -6.51 13.39 -10.47
CA GLN A 104 -7.23 13.09 -9.24
C GLN A 104 -6.96 11.66 -8.79
N MET A 105 -7.19 11.44 -7.52
CA MET A 105 -7.21 10.12 -6.90
C MET A 105 -8.60 9.93 -6.30
N LEU A 106 -9.20 8.77 -6.56
CA LEU A 106 -10.53 8.44 -6.08
C LEU A 106 -10.41 7.23 -5.17
N ASP A 107 -10.87 7.38 -3.95
CA ASP A 107 -11.04 6.29 -3.00
C ASP A 107 -12.51 5.82 -3.00
N SER A 108 -12.69 4.51 -3.04
CA SER A 108 -14.01 3.85 -3.08
C SER A 108 -14.37 3.14 -1.78
N ILE A 109 -13.56 3.29 -0.75
CA ILE A 109 -13.89 2.79 0.59
C ILE A 109 -14.86 3.75 1.28
N GLU A 110 -16.02 3.20 1.68
CA GLU A 110 -17.05 3.96 2.38
C GLU A 110 -16.72 4.11 3.88
N GLY A 111 -17.15 5.24 4.45
CA GLY A 111 -17.17 5.45 5.89
C GLY A 111 -15.86 5.90 6.54
N ASP A 112 -14.79 6.08 5.75
CA ASP A 112 -13.48 6.56 6.22
C ASP A 112 -13.02 5.78 7.48
N PRO A 113 -12.78 4.47 7.34
CA PRO A 113 -12.53 3.60 8.48
C PRO A 113 -11.24 3.96 9.25
N TYR A 114 -10.35 4.79 8.67
CA TYR A 114 -9.05 5.16 9.22
C TYR A 114 -8.85 6.67 9.18
N THR A 115 -8.84 7.32 10.34
CA THR A 115 -8.84 8.79 10.49
C THR A 115 -7.63 9.53 9.91
N GLU A 116 -6.56 8.83 9.57
CA GLU A 116 -5.31 9.41 9.03
C GLU A 116 -4.91 8.65 7.75
N ASP A 117 -5.80 8.70 6.75
CA ASP A 117 -5.60 8.03 5.47
C ASP A 117 -5.77 8.98 4.26
N VAL A 118 -5.91 8.38 3.08
CA VAL A 118 -5.95 9.08 1.80
C VAL A 118 -7.33 8.95 1.20
N SER A 119 -8.11 10.03 1.20
CA SER A 119 -9.46 10.02 0.63
C SER A 119 -9.55 10.70 -0.75
N SER A 120 -10.68 10.44 -1.43
CA SER A 120 -11.01 10.99 -2.74
C SER A 120 -10.71 12.49 -2.88
N GLN A 121 -10.06 12.87 -3.98
CA GLN A 121 -9.71 14.23 -4.32
C GLN A 121 -10.55 14.70 -5.51
N GLY A 122 -10.84 16.01 -5.56
CA GLY A 122 -11.52 16.60 -6.71
C GLY A 122 -10.69 16.50 -8.00
N VAL A 123 -11.37 16.67 -9.14
CA VAL A 123 -10.72 16.75 -10.45
C VAL A 123 -9.69 17.89 -10.45
N ASN A 124 -8.54 17.67 -11.08
CA ASN A 124 -7.43 18.62 -11.17
C ASN A 124 -6.87 19.05 -9.81
N ASN A 125 -6.80 18.11 -8.86
CA ASN A 125 -6.18 18.34 -7.55
C ASN A 125 -4.69 18.65 -7.63
N HIS A 126 -3.99 18.14 -8.65
CA HIS A 126 -2.55 18.30 -8.80
C HIS A 126 -2.25 19.34 -9.88
N ILE A 127 -1.44 20.34 -9.53
CA ILE A 127 -1.13 21.47 -10.39
C ILE A 127 0.31 21.33 -10.86
N TYR A 128 0.51 21.44 -12.17
CA TYR A 128 1.81 21.25 -12.80
C TYR A 128 2.27 22.51 -13.51
N ASP A 129 3.57 22.71 -13.57
CA ASP A 129 4.16 23.69 -14.49
C ASP A 129 4.13 23.20 -15.95
N ASN A 130 4.63 24.07 -16.85
CA ASN A 130 4.63 23.83 -18.29
C ASN A 130 5.51 22.65 -18.72
N ILE A 131 6.53 22.29 -17.93
CA ILE A 131 7.41 21.15 -18.23
C ILE A 131 7.00 19.88 -17.49
N GLY A 132 6.03 19.97 -16.57
CA GLY A 132 5.38 18.86 -15.91
C GLY A 132 5.81 18.57 -14.49
N ASN A 133 6.50 19.49 -13.82
CA ASN A 133 6.77 19.36 -12.39
C ASN A 133 5.51 19.69 -11.58
N LEU A 134 5.27 18.96 -10.50
CA LEU A 134 4.22 19.30 -9.53
C LEU A 134 4.63 20.60 -8.83
N ILE A 135 3.76 21.60 -8.82
CA ILE A 135 3.99 22.89 -8.15
C ILE A 135 2.97 23.16 -7.04
N GLY A 136 1.96 22.30 -6.92
CA GLY A 136 1.08 22.29 -5.77
C GLY A 136 -0.06 21.30 -5.86
N ASN A 137 -0.83 21.22 -4.78
CA ASN A 137 -2.10 20.49 -4.76
C ASN A 137 -3.21 21.27 -4.06
N VAL A 138 -4.46 20.99 -4.43
CA VAL A 138 -5.63 21.75 -3.97
C VAL A 138 -6.09 21.31 -2.58
N ARG A 139 -6.13 20.00 -2.32
CA ARG A 139 -6.66 19.44 -1.08
C ARG A 139 -5.76 19.67 0.13
N ASP A 140 -4.46 19.46 -0.03
CA ASP A 140 -3.50 19.46 1.08
C ASP A 140 -2.72 20.78 1.15
N SER A 141 -3.07 21.75 0.30
CA SER A 141 -2.48 23.09 0.25
C SER A 141 -0.96 23.07 0.13
N VAL A 142 -0.39 22.06 -0.53
CA VAL A 142 1.04 22.02 -0.86
C VAL A 142 1.30 23.08 -1.91
N VAL A 143 2.22 24.01 -1.64
CA VAL A 143 2.61 25.10 -2.56
C VAL A 143 4.13 25.26 -2.52
N ASN A 144 4.74 25.48 -3.69
CA ASN A 144 6.19 25.66 -3.91
C ASN A 144 7.03 24.42 -3.57
N ILE A 145 7.22 23.57 -4.59
CA ILE A 145 8.12 22.40 -4.56
C ILE A 145 9.39 22.74 -5.33
#